data_AF-A0A2A5DG43-F1
#
_entry.id   AF-A0A2A5DG43-F1
#
_cell.length_a   1.000
_cell.length_b   1.000
_cell.length_c   1.000
_cell.angle_alpha   90.00
_cell.angle_beta   90.00
_cell.angle_gamma   90.00
#
_symmetry.space_group_name_H-M   'P 1'
#
loop_
_entity.id
_entity.type
_entity.pdbx_description
1 polymer ?
#
loop_
_entity_poly.entity_id
_entity_poly.type
_entity_poly.pdbx_seq_one_letter_code
_entity_poly.pdbx_strand_id
1 'polypeptide(L)'
;MRYHSIFGDSYKNNLDGHRIGNLMSTIKSIMWDDNWHTLPELSDTTNAMTTSVSASIRHLRKVKFGGHNIIKRRIRSSGLWEYKLIQNHI
;
A
#
# COMPACT_ATOMS: atom_id res chain seq x y z
N MET A 1 -14.82 4.28 -38.92
CA MET A 1 -13.95 3.35 -38.18
C MET A 1 -13.31 4.08 -37.00
N ARG A 2 -13.47 3.60 -35.76
CA ARG A 2 -12.77 4.12 -34.56
C ARG A 2 -11.78 3.06 -34.09
N TYR A 3 -10.49 3.38 -34.04
CA TYR A 3 -9.48 2.55 -33.39
C TYR A 3 -9.68 2.62 -31.88
N HIS A 4 -9.94 1.48 -31.25
CA HIS A 4 -9.99 1.35 -29.79
C HIS A 4 -8.55 1.17 -29.30
N SER A 5 -7.91 2.24 -28.82
CA SER A 5 -6.60 2.15 -28.18
C SER A 5 -6.79 1.58 -26.77
N ILE A 6 -6.33 0.34 -26.57
CA ILE A 6 -6.35 -0.40 -25.29
C ILE A 6 -5.07 -0.20 -24.47
N PHE A 7 -4.24 0.80 -24.80
CA PHE A 7 -3.03 1.07 -24.04
C PHE A 7 -3.33 2.13 -22.97
N GLY A 8 -3.34 1.68 -21.71
CA GLY A 8 -3.32 2.53 -20.52
C GLY A 8 -2.06 3.38 -20.53
N ASP A 9 -2.24 4.64 -20.95
CA ASP A 9 -1.15 5.58 -21.13
C ASP A 9 -0.49 5.84 -19.78
N SER A 10 0.75 5.38 -19.73
CA SER A 10 1.55 5.26 -18.53
C SER A 10 2.16 6.60 -18.17
N TYR A 11 2.16 6.92 -16.88
CA TYR A 11 3.17 7.76 -16.22
C TYR A 11 3.52 9.08 -16.94
N LYS A 12 2.65 10.08 -16.79
CA LYS A 12 3.08 11.47 -16.89
C LYS A 12 3.89 11.84 -15.66
N ASN A 13 5.20 11.62 -15.76
CA ASN A 13 6.18 12.41 -15.01
C ASN A 13 5.87 13.89 -15.24
N ASN A 14 5.98 14.68 -14.16
CA ASN A 14 6.48 16.06 -14.15
C ASN A 14 5.59 17.20 -13.65
N LEU A 15 4.59 16.99 -12.77
CA LEU A 15 3.99 18.12 -12.00
C LEU A 15 3.58 17.86 -10.54
N ASP A 16 3.74 16.67 -9.95
CA ASP A 16 3.27 16.41 -8.55
C ASP A 16 4.27 15.60 -7.70
N GLY A 17 5.47 16.15 -7.50
CA GLY A 17 6.51 15.59 -6.62
C GLY A 17 6.18 15.56 -5.12
N HIS A 18 4.95 15.90 -4.70
CA HIS A 18 4.52 15.87 -3.30
C HIS A 18 3.23 15.09 -3.03
N ARG A 19 2.40 14.78 -4.03
CA ARG A 19 1.08 14.15 -3.82
C ARG A 19 0.93 12.72 -4.32
N ILE A 20 1.73 12.29 -5.31
CA ILE A 20 1.62 10.95 -5.91
C ILE A 20 2.67 9.97 -5.34
N GLY A 21 3.68 10.47 -4.61
CA GLY A 21 4.61 9.64 -3.84
C GLY A 21 4.12 9.24 -2.44
N ASN A 22 2.93 9.69 -2.02
CA ASN A 22 2.55 9.70 -0.61
C ASN A 22 1.88 8.39 -0.13
N LEU A 23 1.21 7.61 -0.99
CA LEU A 23 0.42 6.45 -0.52
C LEU A 23 1.26 5.44 0.28
N MET A 24 2.43 5.07 -0.23
CA MET A 24 3.31 4.12 0.47
C MET A 24 3.83 4.70 1.79
N SER A 25 4.22 5.98 1.80
CA SER A 25 4.71 6.67 3.00
C SER A 25 3.60 6.84 4.05
N THR A 26 2.38 7.17 3.62
CA THR A 26 1.19 7.25 4.47
C THR A 26 0.84 5.88 5.04
N ILE A 27 0.79 4.81 4.23
CA ILE A 27 0.54 3.44 4.71
C ILE A 27 1.62 3.04 5.73
N LYS A 28 2.89 3.32 5.44
CA LYS A 28 3.98 3.07 6.39
C LYS A 28 3.77 3.80 7.70
N SER A 29 3.39 5.09 7.65
CA SER A 29 3.14 5.90 8.85
C SER A 29 1.97 5.35 9.66
N ILE A 30 0.90 4.89 9.00
CA ILE A 30 -0.27 4.30 9.67
C ILE A 30 0.14 2.98 10.34
N MET A 31 0.82 2.10 9.61
CA MET A 31 1.28 0.80 10.14
C MET A 31 2.42 0.92 11.18
N TRP A 32 2.98 2.12 11.39
CA TRP A 32 4.02 2.36 12.39
C TRP A 32 3.47 2.39 13.82
N ASP A 33 2.18 2.15 14.03
CA ASP A 33 1.54 2.09 15.34
C ASP A 33 1.65 0.71 16.03
N ASP A 34 2.36 -0.25 15.42
CA ASP A 34 2.49 -1.64 15.87
C ASP A 34 1.13 -2.37 15.99
N ASN A 35 0.08 -1.89 15.31
CA ASN A 35 -1.23 -2.55 15.29
C ASN A 35 -1.45 -3.37 14.03
N TRP A 36 -2.50 -4.19 14.06
CA TRP A 36 -2.99 -4.93 12.91
C TRP A 36 -3.97 -4.07 12.12
N HIS A 37 -3.69 -3.88 10.84
CA HIS A 37 -4.51 -3.10 9.92
C HIS A 37 -5.10 -3.99 8.85
N THR A 38 -6.37 -3.76 8.50
CA THR A 38 -7.00 -4.48 7.38
C THR A 38 -6.84 -3.73 6.06
N LEU A 39 -6.96 -4.42 4.92
CA LEU A 39 -6.95 -3.74 3.61
C LEU A 39 -8.10 -2.72 3.44
N PRO A 40 -9.35 -3.01 3.85
CA PRO A 40 -10.44 -2.04 3.79
C PRO A 40 -10.16 -0.80 4.65
N GLU A 41 -9.68 -0.97 5.88
CA GLU A 41 -9.34 0.15 6.78
C GLU A 41 -8.26 1.07 6.19
N LEU A 42 -7.19 0.48 5.65
CA LEU A 42 -6.14 1.26 4.97
C LEU A 42 -6.66 1.93 3.70
N SER A 43 -7.53 1.26 2.96
CA SER A 43 -8.19 1.80 1.76
C SER A 43 -9.04 3.03 2.10
N ASP A 44 -9.86 2.93 3.14
CA ASP A 44 -10.74 4.01 3.60
C ASP A 44 -9.93 5.19 4.14
N THR A 45 -8.89 4.92 4.94
CA THR A 45 -8.02 5.95 5.53
C THR A 45 -7.21 6.70 4.46
N THR A 46 -6.73 5.99 3.44
CA THR A 46 -5.89 6.59 2.38
C THR A 46 -6.69 7.04 1.16
N ASN A 47 -8.01 6.81 1.16
CA ASN A 47 -8.91 7.00 0.03
C ASN A 47 -8.35 6.37 -1.27
N ALA A 48 -7.77 5.17 -1.14
CA ALA A 48 -7.09 4.46 -2.23
C ALA A 48 -7.63 3.04 -2.35
N MET A 49 -7.71 2.52 -3.57
CA MET A 49 -8.21 1.16 -3.81
C MET A 49 -7.39 0.12 -3.05
N THR A 50 -8.05 -0.92 -2.52
CA THR A 50 -7.42 -2.06 -1.84
C THR A 50 -6.32 -2.73 -2.67
N THR A 51 -6.46 -2.74 -4.01
CA THR A 51 -5.42 -3.20 -4.95
C THR A 51 -4.15 -2.36 -4.86
N SER A 52 -4.27 -1.03 -4.86
CA SER A 52 -3.15 -0.08 -4.71
C SER A 52 -2.50 -0.19 -3.33
N VAL A 53 -3.30 -0.35 -2.28
CA VAL A 53 -2.81 -0.58 -0.90
C VAL A 53 -2.00 -1.88 -0.84
N SER A 54 -2.50 -2.98 -1.42
CA SER A 54 -1.81 -4.26 -1.42
C SER A 54 -0.45 -4.21 -2.16
N ALA A 55 -0.39 -3.46 -3.27
CA ALA A 55 0.85 -3.23 -3.99
C ALA A 55 1.84 -2.43 -3.12
N SER A 56 1.40 -1.34 -2.50
CA SER A 56 2.21 -0.53 -1.58
C SER A 56 2.79 -1.34 -0.41
N ILE A 57 1.99 -2.18 0.25
CA ILE A 57 2.46 -3.09 1.32
C ILE A 57 3.54 -4.04 0.78
N ARG A 58 3.36 -4.58 -0.43
CA ARG A 58 4.40 -5.41 -1.07
C ARG A 58 5.66 -4.60 -1.38
N HIS A 59 5.53 -3.34 -1.76
CA HIS A 59 6.67 -2.46 -1.99
C HIS A 59 7.46 -2.19 -0.70
N LEU A 60 6.80 -1.94 0.43
CA LEU A 60 7.45 -1.72 1.73
C LEU A 60 8.40 -2.85 2.16
N ARG A 61 8.12 -4.09 1.74
CA ARG A 61 8.97 -5.26 2.01
C ARG A 61 10.26 -5.30 1.18
N LYS A 62 10.36 -4.54 0.09
CA LYS A 62 11.56 -4.53 -0.76
C LYS A 62 12.65 -3.70 -0.09
N VAL A 63 13.89 -4.18 -0.14
CA VAL A 63 15.07 -3.51 0.46
C VAL A 63 15.18 -2.04 0.01
N LYS A 64 14.94 -1.77 -1.28
CA LYS A 64 14.99 -0.41 -1.85
C LYS A 64 14.00 0.60 -1.25
N PHE A 65 12.98 0.13 -0.51
CA PHE A 65 11.97 0.97 0.15
C PHE A 65 12.03 0.89 1.68
N GLY A 66 13.10 0.30 2.23
CA GLY A 66 13.31 0.19 3.68
C GLY A 66 13.32 -1.25 4.20
N GLY A 67 12.99 -2.25 3.37
CA GLY A 67 13.06 -3.66 3.76
C GLY A 67 12.22 -4.00 5.00
N HIS A 68 11.05 -3.35 5.14
CA HIS A 68 10.24 -3.47 6.34
C HIS A 68 9.72 -4.89 6.56
N ASN A 69 9.77 -5.36 7.80
CA ASN A 69 9.25 -6.65 8.18
C ASN A 69 7.73 -6.55 8.38
N ILE A 70 6.95 -7.01 7.41
CA ILE A 70 5.48 -6.98 7.47
C ILE A 70 4.98 -8.41 7.59
N ILE A 71 4.27 -8.69 8.68
CA ILE A 71 3.57 -9.95 8.89
C ILE A 71 2.12 -9.81 8.46
N LYS A 72 1.52 -10.93 8.05
CA LYS A 72 0.10 -11.00 7.68
C LYS A 72 -0.58 -12.15 8.40
N ARG A 73 -1.84 -11.96 8.79
CA ARG A 73 -2.67 -13.03 9.38
C ARG A 73 -4.07 -13.01 8.77
N ARG A 74 -4.75 -14.15 8.84
CA ARG A 74 -6.15 -14.27 8.42
C ARG A 74 -7.05 -14.15 9.64
N ILE A 75 -8.05 -13.27 9.57
CA ILE A 75 -9.11 -13.19 10.57
C ILE A 75 -10.00 -14.44 10.39
N ARG A 76 -10.00 -15.33 11.39
CA ARG A 76 -10.70 -16.63 11.31
C ARG A 76 -12.21 -16.49 11.11
N SER A 77 -12.82 -15.42 11.60
CA SER A 77 -14.27 -15.19 11.56
C SER A 77 -14.78 -14.54 10.27
N SER A 78 -14.00 -13.67 9.64
CA SER A 78 -14.44 -12.88 8.47
C SER A 78 -13.75 -13.27 7.16
N GLY A 79 -12.71 -14.11 7.21
CA GLY A 79 -11.90 -14.47 6.06
C GLY A 79 -11.00 -13.34 5.53
N LEU A 80 -11.00 -12.18 6.19
CA LEU A 80 -10.18 -11.02 5.84
C LEU A 80 -8.71 -11.22 6.22
N TRP A 81 -7.84 -10.44 5.58
CA TRP A 81 -6.41 -10.39 5.88
C TRP A 81 -6.06 -9.10 6.60
N GLU A 82 -5.26 -9.26 7.65
CA GLU A 82 -4.66 -8.16 8.40
C GLU A 82 -3.15 -8.17 8.23
N TYR A 83 -2.56 -6.98 8.29
CA TYR A 83 -1.15 -6.72 8.10
C TYR A 83 -0.63 -5.90 9.27
N LYS A 84 0.55 -6.24 9.77
CA LYS A 84 1.24 -5.50 10.84
C LYS A 84 2.70 -5.30 10.46
N LEU A 85 3.21 -4.08 10.64
CA LEU A 85 4.62 -3.77 10.46
C LEU A 85 5.35 -4.02 11.79
N ILE A 86 6.33 -4.90 11.76
CA ILE A 86 7.19 -5.20 12.90
C ILE A 86 8.33 -4.19 12.89
N GLN A 87 8.36 -3.35 13.92
CA GLN A 87 9.48 -2.46 14.17
C GLN A 87 10.63 -3.29 14.73
N ASN A 88 11.72 -3.39 13.95
CA ASN A 88 12.97 -3.92 14.47
C ASN A 88 13.64 -2.77 15.26
N HIS A 89 13.47 -2.75 16.57
CA HIS A 89 14.35 -1.96 17.43
C HIS A 89 15.72 -2.66 17.43
N ILE A 90 16.72 -1.99 16.87
CA ILE A 90 18.12 -2.39 16.96
C ILE A 90 18.72 -1.69 18.18
#